data_AF-V5GSB2-F1
#
_entry.id   AF-V5GSB2-F1
#
_cell.length_a   1.000
_cell.length_b   1.000
_cell.length_c   1.000
_cell.angle_alpha   90.00
_cell.angle_beta   90.00
_cell.angle_gamma   90.00
#
_symmetry.space_group_name_H-M   'P 1'
#
loop_
_entity.id
_entity.type
_entity.pdbx_description
1 polymer ?
#
loop_
_entity_poly.entity_id
_entity_poly.type
_entity_poly.pdbx_seq_one_letter_code
_entity_poly.pdbx_strand_id
1 'polypeptide(L)'
;SSSITTLNQSCLHVKFETYHKVIASELPGKNLNRTYYCQKKHPNYPRIISDNDGYYMPRCKVMCCADGIYPCFEEPAVDGMSCRGNKVCFRHRCVDPPNLLAKTP
;
A
#
# COMPACT_ATOMS: atom_id res chain seq x y z
N SER A 1 24.47 -9.84 -6.87
CA SER A 1 23.89 -9.03 -5.77
C SER A 1 25.01 -8.28 -5.09
N SER A 2 25.06 -6.96 -5.24
CA SER A 2 26.06 -6.12 -4.59
C SER A 2 25.45 -5.57 -3.31
N SER A 3 25.83 -6.17 -2.18
CA SER A 3 25.30 -5.82 -0.85
C SER A 3 25.81 -4.45 -0.37
N ILE A 4 25.04 -3.86 0.54
CA ILE A 4 25.32 -2.64 1.32
C ILE A 4 26.53 -2.86 2.24
N THR A 5 27.73 -3.03 1.70
CA THR A 5 28.97 -3.15 2.49
C THR A 5 29.79 -1.87 2.52
N THR A 6 29.47 -0.88 1.69
CA THR A 6 30.26 0.36 1.54
C THR A 6 29.60 1.60 2.14
N LEU A 7 28.45 1.48 2.79
CA LEU A 7 27.84 2.61 3.50
C LEU A 7 28.62 2.81 4.82
N ASN A 8 29.25 3.98 4.95
CA ASN A 8 29.90 4.43 6.17
C ASN A 8 28.90 4.31 7.34
N GLN A 9 29.35 3.77 8.49
CA GLN A 9 28.57 3.67 9.73
C GLN A 9 27.87 5.00 10.08
N SER A 10 28.45 6.15 9.73
CA SER A 10 27.82 7.46 9.89
C SER A 10 26.45 7.57 9.21
N CYS A 11 26.27 6.99 8.02
CA CYS A 11 24.99 6.99 7.29
C CYS A 11 23.95 6.06 7.93
N LEU A 12 24.40 4.97 8.58
CA LEU A 12 23.54 4.08 9.37
C LEU A 12 23.21 4.66 10.76
N HIS A 13 24.10 5.49 11.30
CA HIS A 13 23.99 6.10 12.63
C HIS A 13 23.31 7.46 12.65
N VAL A 14 22.89 7.99 11.50
CA VAL A 14 21.78 8.98 11.46
C VAL A 14 20.49 8.24 11.80
N LYS A 15 20.46 7.64 13.00
CA LYS A 15 19.26 7.23 13.69
C LYS A 15 18.56 8.51 14.05
N PHE A 16 17.61 8.86 13.20
CA PHE A 16 16.50 9.73 13.47
C PHE A 16 16.10 9.77 14.96
N GLU A 17 16.61 10.76 15.71
CA GLU A 17 16.12 11.04 17.08
C GLU A 17 14.66 11.53 17.07
N THR A 18 14.10 11.78 15.89
CA THR A 18 12.77 12.36 15.69
C THR A 18 11.82 11.56 14.79
N TYR A 19 12.27 10.51 14.10
CA TYR A 19 11.43 9.79 13.12
C TYR A 19 10.70 8.65 13.79
N HIS A 20 9.71 9.07 14.55
CA HIS A 20 8.50 8.36 14.91
C HIS A 20 8.73 6.95 15.46
N LYS A 21 8.38 6.78 16.74
CA LYS A 21 7.82 5.52 17.26
C LYS A 21 6.52 5.16 16.50
N VAL A 22 6.57 4.98 15.18
CA VAL A 22 5.58 4.17 14.49
C VAL A 22 5.99 2.75 14.81
N ILE A 23 5.60 2.29 16.00
CA ILE A 23 5.32 0.88 16.16
C ILE A 23 4.14 0.68 15.21
N ALA A 24 4.41 0.26 13.97
CA ALA A 24 3.36 -0.02 13.00
C ALA A 24 2.60 -1.25 13.49
N SER A 25 1.68 -1.03 14.42
CA SER A 25 0.77 -2.04 14.94
C SER A 25 -0.28 -2.44 13.91
N GLU A 26 -0.35 -1.71 12.79
CA GLU A 26 -1.31 -1.90 11.73
C GLU A 26 -0.64 -1.79 10.36
N LEU A 27 -1.20 -2.51 9.39
CA LEU A 27 -0.77 -2.39 8.01
C LEU A 27 -1.20 -1.03 7.41
N PRO A 28 -0.38 -0.42 6.55
CA PRO A 28 -0.59 0.94 6.05
C PRO A 28 -1.90 1.12 5.25
N GLY A 29 -2.41 0.04 4.66
CA GLY A 29 -3.64 0.03 3.87
C GLY A 29 -4.93 -0.13 4.70
N LYS A 30 -4.84 -0.43 6.00
CA LYS A 30 -6.02 -0.79 6.84
C LYS A 30 -7.15 0.24 6.77
N ASN A 31 -6.79 1.51 6.89
CA ASN A 31 -7.74 2.64 6.89
C ASN A 31 -7.60 3.51 5.62
N LEU A 32 -6.94 2.99 4.58
CA LEU A 32 -6.66 3.76 3.38
C LEU A 32 -7.82 3.66 2.40
N ASN A 33 -8.47 4.79 2.13
CA ASN A 33 -9.53 4.88 1.13
C ASN A 33 -8.95 4.74 -0.29
N ARG A 34 -9.58 3.91 -1.14
CA ARG A 34 -9.10 3.59 -2.50
C ARG A 34 -9.13 4.78 -3.45
N THR A 35 -10.17 5.61 -3.37
CA THR A 35 -10.25 6.85 -4.17
C THR A 35 -9.17 7.84 -3.73
N TYR A 36 -8.98 8.04 -2.43
CA TYR A 36 -7.88 8.87 -1.92
C TYR A 36 -6.50 8.35 -2.36
N TYR A 37 -6.32 7.02 -2.35
CA TYR A 37 -5.11 6.39 -2.87
C TYR A 37 -4.88 6.73 -4.35
N CYS A 38 -5.89 6.59 -5.21
CA CYS A 38 -5.80 6.97 -6.63
C CYS A 38 -5.44 8.44 -6.82
N GLN A 39 -6.08 9.35 -6.07
CA GLN A 39 -5.82 10.79 -6.13
C GLN A 39 -4.39 11.14 -5.75
N LYS A 40 -3.83 10.44 -4.75
CA LYS A 40 -2.42 10.61 -4.38
C LYS A 40 -1.45 9.98 -5.35
N LYS A 41 -1.81 8.86 -5.98
CA LYS A 41 -0.93 8.21 -6.96
C LYS A 41 -0.86 8.93 -8.29
N HIS A 42 -1.97 9.52 -8.72
CA HIS A 42 -2.12 10.15 -10.04
C HIS A 42 -2.65 11.59 -9.91
N PRO A 43 -1.92 12.50 -9.25
CA PRO A 43 -2.41 13.84 -8.93
C PRO A 43 -2.68 14.73 -10.16
N ASN A 44 -2.10 14.39 -11.31
CA ASN A 44 -2.25 15.15 -12.56
C ASN A 44 -3.49 14.75 -13.37
N TYR A 45 -4.27 13.79 -12.89
CA TYR A 45 -5.44 13.29 -13.59
C TYR A 45 -6.72 13.80 -12.92
N PRO A 46 -7.60 14.50 -13.66
CA PRO A 46 -8.76 15.14 -13.08
C PRO A 46 -9.77 14.11 -12.58
N ARG A 47 -10.31 14.35 -11.39
CA ARG A 47 -11.38 13.54 -10.77
C ARG A 47 -11.09 12.03 -10.79
N ILE A 48 -9.83 11.65 -10.60
CA ILE A 48 -9.47 10.23 -10.57
C ILE A 48 -10.09 9.56 -9.33
N ILE A 49 -10.77 8.44 -9.55
CA ILE A 49 -11.44 7.65 -8.52
C ILE A 49 -11.10 6.17 -8.65
N SER A 50 -11.40 5.39 -7.62
CA SER A 50 -11.37 3.94 -7.71
C SER A 50 -12.63 3.42 -8.42
N ASP A 51 -12.46 2.53 -9.39
CA ASP A 51 -13.55 1.94 -10.17
C ASP A 51 -13.49 0.40 -10.18
N ASN A 52 -14.62 -0.25 -10.49
CA ASN A 52 -14.75 -1.69 -10.69
C ASN A 52 -14.17 -2.53 -9.52
N ASP A 53 -14.40 -2.07 -8.30
CA ASP A 53 -13.86 -2.67 -7.08
C ASP A 53 -14.26 -4.16 -6.95
N GLY A 54 -15.44 -4.55 -7.43
CA GLY A 54 -15.88 -5.96 -7.43
C GLY A 54 -14.93 -6.91 -8.17
N TYR A 55 -14.29 -6.44 -9.25
CA TYR A 55 -13.29 -7.22 -10.00
C TYR A 55 -11.87 -7.06 -9.43
N TYR A 56 -11.46 -5.85 -9.06
CA TYR A 56 -10.06 -5.58 -8.69
C TYR A 56 -9.74 -5.87 -7.22
N MET A 57 -10.68 -5.68 -6.30
CA MET A 57 -10.46 -5.92 -4.87
C MET A 57 -10.00 -7.35 -4.55
N PRO A 58 -10.65 -8.42 -5.06
CA PRO A 58 -10.25 -9.79 -4.74
C PRO A 58 -8.86 -10.17 -5.30
N ARG A 59 -8.37 -9.40 -6.28
CA ARG A 59 -7.05 -9.57 -6.93
C ARG A 59 -5.97 -8.70 -6.30
N CYS A 60 -6.30 -7.98 -5.22
CA CYS A 60 -5.41 -7.02 -4.57
C CYS A 60 -4.86 -5.96 -5.51
N LYS A 61 -5.77 -5.42 -6.33
CA LYS A 61 -5.54 -4.31 -7.24
C LYS A 61 -6.52 -3.18 -6.92
N VAL A 62 -6.18 -1.98 -7.37
CA VAL A 62 -7.03 -0.79 -7.37
C VAL A 62 -7.06 -0.28 -8.80
N MET A 63 -8.23 -0.24 -9.42
CA MET A 63 -8.36 0.39 -10.73
C MET A 63 -8.65 1.87 -10.52
N CYS A 64 -7.73 2.73 -10.93
CA CYS A 64 -7.82 4.18 -10.81
C CYS A 64 -8.19 4.77 -12.17
N CYS A 65 -9.43 5.23 -12.33
CA CYS A 65 -9.93 5.80 -13.58
C CYS A 65 -10.19 7.30 -13.42
N ALA A 66 -9.75 8.08 -14.40
CA ALA A 66 -10.11 9.48 -14.53
C ALA A 66 -11.24 9.64 -15.55
N ASP A 67 -11.99 10.73 -15.45
CA ASP A 67 -13.16 10.96 -16.30
C ASP A 67 -12.80 11.22 -17.77
N GLY A 68 -13.74 10.93 -18.67
CA GLY A 68 -13.66 11.35 -20.07
C GLY A 68 -12.71 10.50 -20.91
N ILE A 69 -11.73 11.15 -21.55
CA ILE A 69 -10.78 10.50 -22.48
C ILE A 69 -9.51 9.99 -21.79
N TYR A 70 -9.36 10.22 -20.48
CA TYR A 70 -8.15 9.85 -19.76
C TYR A 70 -8.09 8.34 -19.51
N PRO A 71 -6.89 7.74 -19.48
CA PRO A 71 -6.74 6.32 -19.24
C PRO A 71 -7.06 5.94 -17.79
N CYS A 72 -7.28 4.65 -17.59
CA CYS A 72 -7.29 4.04 -16.26
C CYS A 72 -5.95 3.38 -15.94
N PHE A 73 -5.62 3.30 -14.66
CA PHE A 73 -4.40 2.71 -14.14
C PHE A 73 -4.73 1.55 -13.20
N GLU A 74 -4.14 0.40 -13.46
CA GLU A 74 -4.21 -0.73 -12.53
C GLU A 74 -3.04 -0.63 -11.55
N GLU A 75 -3.32 -0.22 -10.32
CA GLU A 75 -2.33 -0.05 -9.26
C GLU A 75 -2.41 -1.21 -8.24
N PRO A 76 -1.29 -1.59 -7.59
CA PRO A 76 -1.31 -2.60 -6.55
C PRO A 76 -2.03 -2.07 -5.30
N ALA A 77 -2.88 -2.91 -4.69
CA ALA A 77 -3.47 -2.56 -3.40
C ALA A 77 -2.38 -2.54 -2.31
N VAL A 78 -2.46 -1.53 -1.43
CA VAL A 78 -1.53 -1.40 -0.31
C VAL A 78 -1.78 -2.51 0.70
N ASP A 79 -0.72 -3.07 1.28
CA ASP A 79 -0.82 -4.06 2.33
C ASP A 79 -1.75 -3.55 3.46
N GLY A 80 -2.77 -4.34 3.81
CA GLY A 80 -3.80 -3.99 4.78
C GLY A 80 -5.13 -3.54 4.18
N MET A 81 -5.19 -3.16 2.89
CA MET A 81 -6.46 -2.83 2.24
C MET A 81 -7.41 -4.03 2.23
N SER A 82 -8.69 -3.82 2.50
CA SER A 82 -9.70 -4.90 2.39
C SER A 82 -9.82 -5.39 0.94
N CYS A 83 -9.96 -6.72 0.78
CA CYS A 83 -10.10 -7.38 -0.51
C CYS A 83 -11.39 -8.22 -0.65
N ARG A 84 -11.85 -8.86 0.42
CA ARG A 84 -13.11 -9.62 0.44
C ARG A 84 -13.53 -9.96 1.87
N GLY A 85 -14.70 -9.48 2.29
CA GLY A 85 -15.16 -9.67 3.67
C GLY A 85 -14.11 -9.16 4.67
N ASN A 86 -13.66 -10.04 5.57
CA ASN A 86 -12.66 -9.70 6.60
C ASN A 86 -11.21 -9.92 6.15
N LYS A 87 -10.99 -10.28 4.87
CA LYS A 87 -9.65 -10.50 4.31
C LYS A 87 -9.01 -9.20 3.85
N VAL A 88 -7.68 -9.16 3.89
CA VAL A 88 -6.85 -8.03 3.49
C VAL A 88 -5.85 -8.40 2.41
N CYS A 89 -5.38 -7.40 1.68
CA CYS A 89 -4.24 -7.53 0.80
C CYS A 89 -2.96 -7.60 1.62
N PHE A 90 -2.15 -8.62 1.34
CA PHE A 90 -0.80 -8.73 1.89
C PHE A 90 0.10 -9.35 0.84
N ARG A 91 1.16 -8.63 0.44
CA ARG A 91 2.09 -9.04 -0.63
C ARG A 91 1.34 -9.47 -1.90
N HIS A 92 0.38 -8.64 -2.33
CA HIS A 92 -0.45 -8.84 -3.53
C HIS A 92 -1.39 -10.05 -3.49
N ARG A 93 -1.68 -10.61 -2.30
CA ARG A 93 -2.63 -11.72 -2.13
C ARG A 93 -3.75 -11.34 -1.18
N CYS A 94 -4.96 -11.80 -1.48
CA CYS A 94 -6.11 -11.64 -0.58
C CYS A 94 -6.11 -12.76 0.46
N VAL A 95 -5.71 -12.44 1.68
CA VAL A 95 -5.46 -13.39 2.77
C VAL A 95 -6.20 -12.98 4.04
N ASP A 96 -6.28 -13.89 5.01
CA ASP A 96 -6.70 -13.52 6.35
C ASP A 96 -5.69 -12.53 6.96
N PRO A 97 -6.13 -11.55 7.77
CA PRO A 97 -5.24 -10.54 8.35
C PRO A 97 -4.04 -11.18 9.05
N PRO A 98 -2.80 -10.82 8.65
CA PRO A 98 -1.62 -11.41 9.27
C PRO A 98 -1.52 -10.94 10.73
N ASN A 99 -1.09 -11.84 11.61
CA ASN A 99 -0.75 -11.46 12.98
C ASN A 99 0.58 -10.69 12.97
N LEU A 100 0.51 -9.37 12.99
CA LEU A 100 1.68 -8.48 12.98
C LEU A 100 2.53 -8.58 14.26
N LEU A 101 2.00 -9.22 15.31
CA LEU A 101 2.67 -9.46 16.58
C LEU A 101 3.14 -10.91 16.74
N ALA A 102 2.81 -11.81 15.80
CA ALA A 102 3.39 -13.14 15.78
C ALA A 102 4.86 -13.00 15.41
N LYS A 103 5.75 -13.08 16.42
CA LYS A 103 7.17 -13.30 16.17
C LYS A 103 7.30 -14.53 15.28
N THR A 104 7.92 -14.36 14.12
CA THR A 104 8.39 -15.48 13.31
C THR A 104 9.28 -16.36 14.21
N PRO A 105 9.05 -17.68 14.28
CA PRO A 105 9.92 -18.59 15.01
C PRO A 105 11.34 -18.62 14.41
#